data_AF-A0A151WID1-F1
#
_entry.id   AF-A0A151WID1-F1
#
_cell.length_a   1.000
_cell.length_b   1.000
_cell.length_c   1.000
_cell.angle_alpha   90.00
_cell.angle_beta   90.00
_cell.angle_gamma   90.00
#
_symmetry.space_group_name_H-M   'P 1'
#
loop_
_entity.id
_entity.type
_entity.pdbx_description
1 polymer ?
#
loop_
_entity_poly.entity_id
_entity_poly.type
_entity_poly.pdbx_seq_one_letter_code
_entity_poly.pdbx_strand_id
1 'polypeptide(L)' 'DCLTKLKHSLKDRRFDDVEEIKRTRELLAITKNDFQNCFHKWVHRWQKVIASEGYYFESDVVHITPE' A
#
# COMPACT_ATOMS: atom_id res chain seq x y z
N ASP A 1 1.74 -0.98 -3.66
CA ASP A 1 1.59 -2.29 -3.01
C ASP A 1 0.18 -2.84 -3.14
N CYS A 2 -0.02 -4.15 -2.94
CA CYS A 2 -1.37 -4.77 -2.86
C CYS A 2 -2.26 -4.06 -1.82
N LEU A 3 -1.69 -3.64 -0.68
CA LEU A 3 -2.37 -2.83 0.34
C LEU A 3 -2.78 -1.45 -0.18
N THR A 4 -1.93 -0.80 -0.98
CA THR A 4 -2.26 0.46 -1.65
C THR A 4 -3.44 0.28 -2.60
N LYS A 5 -3.41 -0.79 -3.42
CA LYS A 5 -4.49 -1.12 -4.36
C LYS A 5 -5.81 -1.40 -3.64
N LEU A 6 -5.78 -2.21 -2.57
CA LEU A 6 -6.94 -2.50 -1.73
C LEU A 6 -7.49 -1.22 -1.08
N LYS A 7 -6.63 -0.39 -0.49
CA LYS A 7 -7.04 0.88 0.11
C LYS A 7 -7.70 1.81 -0.91
N HIS A 8 -7.14 1.90 -2.13
CA HIS A 8 -7.75 2.71 -3.19
C HIS A 8 -9.09 2.16 -3.66
N SER A 9 -9.23 0.84 -3.82
CA SER A 9 -10.50 0.24 -4.26
C SER A 9 -11.60 0.37 -3.20
N LEU A 10 -11.23 0.37 -1.93
CA LEU A 10 -12.14 0.54 -0.79
C LEU A 10 -12.34 2.01 -0.39
N LYS A 11 -11.66 2.95 -1.05
CA LYS A 11 -11.78 4.37 -0.73
C LYS A 11 -13.24 4.81 -0.90
N ASP A 12 -13.67 5.69 0.00
CA ASP A 12 -15.01 6.31 0.02
C ASP A 12 -16.18 5.34 0.28
N ARG A 13 -15.90 4.05 0.54
CA ARG A 13 -16.89 3.12 1.09
C ARG A 13 -16.92 3.20 2.62
N ARG A 14 -18.15 3.25 3.15
CA ARG A 14 -18.43 3.07 4.58
C ARG A 14 -18.93 1.64 4.76
N PHE A 15 -18.54 1.05 5.87
CA PHE A 15 -18.98 -0.28 6.29
C PHE A 15 -19.63 -0.12 7.66
N ASP A 16 -20.76 -0.78 7.86
CA ASP A 16 -21.53 -0.70 9.10
C ASP A 16 -20.97 -1.67 10.16
N ASP A 17 -20.41 -2.80 9.72
CA ASP A 17 -19.82 -3.81 10.60
C ASP A 17 -18.61 -4.55 9.98
N VAL A 18 -17.94 -5.34 10.83
CA VAL A 18 -16.74 -6.12 10.44
C VAL A 18 -17.08 -7.30 9.53
N GLU A 19 -18.28 -7.87 9.65
CA GLU A 19 -18.71 -9.00 8.82
C GLU A 19 -18.96 -8.56 7.37
N GLU A 20 -19.43 -7.33 7.17
CA GLU A 20 -19.51 -6.69 5.85
C GLU A 20 -18.12 -6.54 5.22
N ILE A 21 -17.13 -6.07 5.99
CA ILE A 21 -15.74 -5.94 5.54
C ILE A 21 -15.19 -7.31 5.11
N LYS A 22 -15.41 -8.36 5.90
CA LYS A 22 -14.94 -9.72 5.58
C LYS A 22 -15.55 -10.29 4.30
N ARG A 23 -16.78 -9.91 3.96
CA ARG A 23 -17.48 -10.33 2.73
C ARG A 23 -17.14 -9.49 1.51
N THR A 24 -16.31 -8.46 1.66
CA THR A 24 -15.98 -7.53 0.58
C THR A 24 -15.14 -8.22 -0.51
N ARG A 25 -15.58 -8.09 -1.77
CA ARG A 25 -14.99 -8.80 -2.92
C ARG A 25 -13.51 -8.46 -3.11
N GLU A 26 -13.13 -7.22 -2.84
CA GLU A 26 -11.77 -6.72 -2.94
C GLU A 26 -10.83 -7.43 -1.96
N LEU A 27 -11.30 -7.75 -0.76
CA LEU A 27 -10.53 -8.49 0.25
C LEU A 27 -10.41 -9.97 -0.15
N LEU A 28 -11.51 -10.56 -0.62
CA LEU A 28 -11.55 -11.96 -1.08
C LEU A 28 -10.75 -12.21 -2.36
N ALA A 29 -10.55 -11.17 -3.18
CA ALA A 29 -9.77 -11.24 -4.41
C ALA A 29 -8.24 -11.23 -4.19
N ILE A 30 -7.77 -10.95 -2.97
CA ILE A 30 -6.34 -10.95 -2.66
C ILE A 30 -5.82 -12.38 -2.70
N THR A 31 -4.93 -12.65 -3.66
CA THR A 31 -4.30 -13.96 -3.77
C THR A 31 -3.15 -14.09 -2.78
N LYS A 32 -2.75 -15.33 -2.47
CA LYS A 32 -1.54 -15.60 -1.70
C LYS A 32 -0.29 -14.94 -2.32
N ASN A 33 -0.22 -14.95 -3.66
CA ASN A 33 0.88 -14.33 -4.39
C ASN A 33 0.92 -12.81 -4.23
N ASP A 34 -0.25 -12.14 -4.23
CA ASP A 34 -0.32 -10.70 -3.97
C ASP A 34 0.22 -10.34 -2.58
N PHE A 35 -0.15 -11.15 -1.58
CA PHE A 35 0.35 -10.99 -0.21
C PHE A 35 1.87 -11.21 -0.11
N GLN A 36 2.40 -12.28 -0.71
CA GLN A 36 3.84 -12.56 -0.75
C GLN A 36 4.63 -11.44 -1.44
N ASN A 37 4.13 -10.95 -2.57
CA ASN A 37 4.76 -9.83 -3.28
C ASN A 37 4.75 -8.54 -2.46
N CYS A 38 3.66 -8.28 -1.73
CA CYS A 38 3.57 -7.19 -0.76
C CYS A 38 4.66 -7.31 0.32
N PHE A 39 4.82 -8.51 0.88
CA PHE A 39 5.81 -8.77 1.93
C PHE A 39 7.24 -8.56 1.42
N HIS A 40 7.59 -9.06 0.23
CA HIS A 40 8.91 -8.83 -0.37
C HIS A 40 9.21 -7.34 -0.58
N LYS A 41 8.23 -6.57 -1.05
CA LYS A 41 8.38 -5.11 -1.20
C LYS A 41 8.57 -4.40 0.13
N TRP A 42 7.87 -4.83 1.16
CA TRP A 42 8.03 -4.31 2.51
C TRP A 42 9.45 -4.55 3.05
N VAL A 43 10.01 -5.76 2.86
CA VAL A 43 11.42 -6.06 3.23
C VAL A 43 12.40 -5.15 2.49
N HIS A 44 12.18 -4.92 1.20
CA HIS A 44 13.02 -4.01 0.43
C HIS A 44 12.90 -2.54 0.91
N ARG A 45 11.70 -2.08 1.28
CA ARG A 45 11.51 -0.75 1.89
C ARG A 45 12.23 -0.65 3.24
N TRP A 46 12.22 -1.70 4.04
CA TRP A 46 12.95 -1.74 5.31
C TRP A 46 14.46 -1.56 5.12
N GLN A 47 15.05 -2.22 4.11
CA GLN A 47 16.46 -2.03 3.77
C GLN A 47 16.77 -0.57 3.38
N LYS A 48 15.87 0.09 2.67
CA LYS A 48 15.99 1.52 2.35
C LYS A 48 15.91 2.42 3.58
N VAL A 49 15.05 2.11 4.56
CA VAL A 49 15.00 2.83 5.85
C VAL A 49 16.36 2.77 6.55
N ILE A 50 16.97 1.58 6.60
CA ILE A 50 18.30 1.40 7.21
C ILE A 50 19.34 2.22 6.46
N ALA A 51 19.36 2.14 5.11
CA ALA A 51 20.32 2.87 4.28
C ALA A 51 20.13 4.40 4.32
N SER A 52 18.92 4.86 4.64
CA SER A 52 18.60 6.28 4.81
C SER A 52 18.70 6.74 6.26
N GLU A 53 19.25 5.93 7.17
CA GLU A 53 19.36 6.29 8.60
C GLU A 53 18.02 6.74 9.23
N GLY A 54 16.91 6.20 8.72
CA GLY A 54 15.57 6.57 9.17
C GLY A 54 14.96 7.80 8.50
N TYR A 55 15.66 8.49 7.58
CA TYR A 55 15.07 9.57 6.80
C TYR A 55 14.00 9.05 5.83
N TYR A 56 12.93 9.82 5.66
CA TYR A 56 11.89 9.50 4.67
C TYR A 56 12.45 9.66 3.24
N PHE A 57 12.31 8.63 2.41
CA PHE A 57 12.95 8.53 1.09
C PHE A 57 11.99 8.45 -0.10
N GLU A 58 10.68 8.68 0.12
CA GLU A 58 9.64 8.67 -0.91
C GLU A 58 9.19 10.12 -1.21
N SER A 59 10.13 11.02 -1.54
CA SER A 59 9.77 12.35 -2.03
C SER A 59 9.46 12.30 -3.52
N ASP A 60 8.26 12.75 -3.89
CA ASP A 60 7.88 13.00 -5.26
C ASP A 60 8.82 14.05 -5.87
N VAL A 61 9.29 13.78 -7.09
CA VAL A 61 10.01 14.74 -7.90
C VAL A 61 9.07 15.91 -8.15
N VAL A 62 9.20 16.98 -7.37
CA VAL A 62 8.54 18.25 -7.71
C VAL A 62 9.19 18.67 -9.02
N HIS A 63 8.47 18.51 -10.14
CA HIS A 63 8.81 19.18 -11.38
C HIS A 63 8.69 20.67 -11.12
N ILE A 64 9.79 21.29 -10.70
CA ILE A 64 9.94 22.74 -10.72
C ILE A 64 10.04 23.10 -12.21
N THR A 65 8.92 23.49 -12.81
CA THR A 65 8.94 24.28 -14.04
C THR A 65 9.35 25.70 -13.65
N PRO A 66 10.49 26.25 -14.09
CA PRO A 66 10.81 27.65 -13.90
C PRO A 66 9.89 28.49 -14.82
N GLU A 67 9.31 29.54 -14.26
CA GLU A 67 8.61 30.62 -14.99
C GLU A 67 9.54 31.36 -15.96
#